data_AF-A0A6P4G3K7-F1
#
_entry.id   AF-A0A6P4G3K7-F1
#
_cell.length_a   1.000
_cell.length_b   1.000
_cell.length_c   1.000
_cell.angle_alpha   90.00
_cell.angle_beta   90.00
_cell.angle_gamma   90.00
#
_symmetry.space_group_name_H-M   'P 1'
#
loop_
_entity.id
_entity.type
_entity.pdbx_description
1 polymer ?
#
loop_
_entity_poly.entity_id
_entity_poly.type
_entity_poly.pdbx_seq_one_letter_code
_entity_poly.pdbx_strand_id
1 'polypeptide(L)'
;MEAEPLEEGASVPVNDIKVVLRPRPWLERWERQNLRGVANIDEYLKDKHRLSAAKVQKPWEKYDMMKDYRSSIPEEEQTEIFAEVHTDLHTLELQRKRNKRKRTFVKPKQLA
;
A
#
# COMPACT_ATOMS: atom_id res chain seq x y z
N MET A 1 5.48 -8.06 -19.41
CA MET A 1 4.16 -8.02 -18.74
C MET A 1 3.57 -6.69 -19.12
N GLU A 2 2.44 -6.70 -19.83
CA GLU A 2 1.73 -5.48 -20.23
C GLU A 2 0.80 -5.05 -19.09
N ALA A 3 0.54 -3.75 -18.98
CA ALA A 3 -0.32 -3.23 -17.92
C ALA A 3 -1.79 -3.52 -18.27
N GLU A 4 -2.51 -4.14 -17.33
CA GLU A 4 -3.95 -4.36 -17.45
C GLU A 4 -4.68 -3.07 -17.01
N PRO A 5 -5.44 -2.41 -17.91
CA PRO A 5 -6.16 -1.20 -17.55
C PRO A 5 -7.35 -1.56 -16.63
N LEU A 6 -7.43 -0.88 -15.49
CA LEU A 6 -8.58 -0.94 -14.59
C LEU A 6 -9.50 0.25 -14.87
N GLU A 7 -10.81 0.03 -14.82
CA GLU A 7 -11.80 1.10 -14.94
C GLU A 7 -11.63 2.14 -13.82
N GLU A 8 -11.80 3.42 -14.16
CA GLU A 8 -11.67 4.52 -13.20
C GLU A 8 -12.76 4.42 -12.14
N GLY A 9 -12.35 4.32 -10.87
CA GLY A 9 -13.27 4.20 -9.72
C GLY A 9 -13.68 2.76 -9.37
N ALA A 10 -13.23 1.74 -10.10
CA ALA A 10 -13.38 0.36 -9.67
C ALA A 10 -12.56 0.11 -8.38
N SER A 11 -13.11 -0.71 -7.47
CA SER A 11 -12.39 -1.14 -6.27
C SER A 11 -11.13 -1.92 -6.66
N VAL A 12 -10.03 -1.71 -5.93
CA VAL A 12 -8.79 -2.45 -6.16
C VAL A 12 -9.03 -3.94 -5.92
N PRO A 13 -8.76 -4.83 -6.89
CA PRO A 13 -8.97 -6.26 -6.71
C PRO A 13 -7.98 -6.82 -5.69
N VAL A 14 -8.48 -7.60 -4.73
CA VAL A 14 -7.67 -8.30 -3.72
C VAL A 14 -7.46 -9.74 -4.16
N ASN A 15 -6.21 -10.21 -4.11
CA ASN A 15 -5.85 -11.57 -4.49
C ASN A 15 -5.77 -12.48 -3.25
N ASP A 16 -6.66 -13.46 -3.16
CA ASP A 16 -6.77 -14.38 -2.01
C ASP A 16 -5.84 -15.60 -2.10
N ILE A 17 -4.94 -15.66 -3.10
CA ILE A 17 -4.01 -16.78 -3.29
C ILE A 17 -3.12 -16.94 -2.05
N LYS A 18 -3.11 -18.16 -1.51
CA LYS A 18 -2.20 -18.56 -0.42
C LYS A 18 -0.93 -19.16 -0.97
N VAL A 19 0.21 -18.64 -0.52
CA VAL A 19 1.54 -19.11 -0.94
C VAL A 19 1.96 -20.33 -0.13
N VAL A 20 2.65 -21.25 -0.79
CA VAL A 20 3.24 -22.46 -0.20
C VAL A 20 4.72 -22.19 0.06
N LEU A 21 5.14 -22.27 1.33
CA LEU A 21 6.55 -22.14 1.73
C LEU A 21 7.34 -23.40 1.39
N ARG A 22 8.62 -23.21 1.10
CA ARG A 22 9.61 -24.29 1.06
C ARG A 22 9.85 -24.83 2.48
N PRO A 23 10.40 -26.06 2.62
CA PRO A 23 10.89 -26.54 3.91
C PRO A 23 11.92 -25.58 4.54
N ARG A 24 12.05 -25.66 5.86
CA ARG A 24 13.00 -24.85 6.64
C ARG A 24 14.46 -25.14 6.21
N PRO A 25 15.41 -24.20 6.37
CA PRO A 25 15.31 -22.90 7.07
C PRO A 25 14.76 -21.75 6.21
N TRP A 26 14.01 -20.85 6.85
CA TRP A 26 13.52 -19.59 6.25
C TRP A 26 14.37 -18.40 6.67
N LEU A 27 14.24 -17.28 5.94
CA LEU A 27 14.89 -16.01 6.28
C LEU A 27 14.45 -15.50 7.66
N GLU A 28 13.14 -15.48 7.90
CA GLU A 28 12.54 -15.02 9.15
C GLU A 28 11.66 -16.07 9.80
N ARG A 29 11.27 -15.79 11.05
CA ARG A 29 10.34 -16.59 11.85
C ARG A 29 8.90 -16.23 11.52
N TRP A 30 8.48 -16.58 10.31
CA TRP A 30 7.14 -16.31 9.78
C TRP A 30 6.03 -16.90 10.65
N GLU A 31 6.31 -17.95 11.43
CA GLU A 31 5.35 -18.55 12.37
C GLU A 31 4.89 -17.60 13.48
N ARG A 32 5.58 -16.47 13.68
CA ARG A 32 5.29 -15.49 14.74
C ARG A 32 4.46 -14.29 14.28
N GLN A 33 4.33 -14.09 12.97
CA GLN A 33 3.77 -12.86 12.40
C GLN A 33 2.26 -12.95 12.09
N ASN A 34 1.59 -14.05 12.45
CA ASN A 34 0.14 -14.26 12.21
C ASN A 34 -0.29 -14.04 10.74
N LEU A 35 0.55 -14.47 9.79
CA LEU A 35 0.28 -14.32 8.36
C LEU A 35 -0.94 -15.15 7.91
N ARG A 36 -1.87 -14.54 7.18
CA ARG A 36 -3.06 -15.22 6.63
C ARG A 36 -2.87 -15.76 5.20
N GLY A 37 -1.83 -15.29 4.51
CA GLY A 37 -1.55 -15.61 3.11
C GLY A 37 -0.68 -16.84 2.89
N VAL A 38 -0.43 -17.65 3.92
CA VAL A 38 0.47 -18.82 3.82
C VAL A 38 -0.28 -20.09 4.20
N ALA A 39 -0.20 -21.12 3.36
CA ALA A 39 -0.99 -22.34 3.54
C ALA A 39 -0.36 -23.39 4.47
N ASN A 40 0.97 -23.54 4.45
CA ASN A 40 1.65 -24.74 4.95
C ASN A 40 2.64 -24.49 6.10
N ILE A 41 2.52 -23.37 6.83
CA ILE A 41 3.41 -23.08 7.97
C ILE A 41 3.34 -24.20 9.01
N ASP A 42 2.14 -24.72 9.27
CA ASP A 42 1.89 -25.71 10.31
C ASP A 42 2.50 -27.08 10.02
N GLU A 43 2.73 -27.42 8.74
CA GLU A 43 3.33 -28.71 8.34
C GLU A 43 4.80 -28.82 8.76
N TYR A 44 5.54 -27.71 8.73
CA TYR A 44 6.95 -27.68 9.09
C TYR A 44 7.21 -27.32 10.56
N LEU A 45 6.14 -27.12 11.35
CA LEU A 45 6.22 -26.59 12.71
C LEU A 45 6.10 -27.71 13.76
N LYS A 46 7.16 -27.88 14.57
CA LYS A 46 7.12 -28.74 15.76
C LYS A 46 6.44 -28.04 16.93
N ASP A 47 5.94 -28.80 17.90
CA ASP A 47 5.26 -28.25 19.10
C ASP A 47 6.11 -27.25 19.88
N LYS A 48 7.42 -27.47 19.98
CA LYS A 48 8.36 -26.51 20.58
C LYS A 48 8.27 -25.13 19.92
N HIS A 49 8.14 -25.08 18.60
CA HIS A 49 8.06 -23.84 17.85
C HIS A 49 6.70 -23.16 18.03
N ARG A 50 5.60 -23.93 18.10
CA ARG A 50 4.26 -23.43 18.43
C ARG A 50 4.23 -22.75 19.80
N LEU A 51 4.78 -23.40 20.81
CA LEU A 51 4.89 -22.84 22.17
C LEU A 51 5.75 -21.58 22.20
N SER A 52 6.86 -21.56 21.44
CA SER A 52 7.70 -20.37 21.35
C SER A 52 7.00 -19.21 20.64
N ALA A 53 6.16 -19.48 19.63
CA ALA A 53 5.40 -18.45 18.95
C ALA A 53 4.32 -17.87 19.87
N ALA A 54 3.56 -18.73 20.57
CA ALA A 54 2.53 -18.31 21.52
C ALA A 54 3.07 -17.38 22.62
N LYS A 55 4.29 -17.62 23.11
CA LYS A 55 4.94 -16.79 24.14
C LYS A 55 5.24 -15.35 23.69
N VAL A 56 5.39 -15.12 22.38
CA VAL A 56 5.75 -13.80 21.81
C VAL A 56 4.50 -13.03 21.38
N GLN A 57 3.34 -13.67 21.34
CA GLN A 57 2.08 -13.03 20.97
C GLN A 57 1.75 -11.91 21.95
N LYS A 58 1.24 -10.79 21.41
CA LYS A 58 0.84 -9.61 22.17
C LYS A 58 -0.67 -9.40 22.06
N PRO A 59 -1.49 -10.24 22.73
CA PRO A 59 -2.94 -10.17 22.61
C PRO A 59 -3.56 -8.87 23.17
N TRP A 60 -2.82 -8.08 23.95
CA TRP A 60 -3.26 -6.78 24.46
C TRP A 60 -3.17 -5.66 23.42
N GLU A 61 -2.39 -5.84 22.34
CA GLU A 61 -2.12 -4.80 21.34
C GLU A 61 -3.39 -4.38 20.58
N LYS A 62 -4.35 -5.29 20.39
CA LYS A 62 -5.69 -4.99 19.83
C LYS A 62 -6.56 -4.10 20.71
N TYR A 63 -6.19 -3.90 21.97
CA TYR A 63 -6.91 -3.07 22.93
C TYR A 63 -6.12 -1.79 23.25
N ASP A 64 -4.97 -1.57 22.61
CA ASP A 64 -4.13 -0.40 22.82
C ASP A 64 -4.59 0.76 21.93
N MET A 65 -5.61 1.49 22.39
CA MET A 65 -6.15 2.65 21.67
C MET A 65 -5.10 3.75 21.43
N MET A 66 -4.10 3.86 22.31
CA MET A 66 -3.03 4.85 22.16
C MET A 66 -2.05 4.46 21.06
N LYS A 67 -1.89 3.17 20.77
CA LYS A 67 -1.15 2.70 19.60
C LYS A 67 -1.90 3.04 18.31
N ASP A 68 -3.21 2.80 18.28
CA ASP A 68 -4.05 3.11 17.12
C ASP A 68 -4.03 4.62 16.82
N TYR A 69 -4.17 5.44 17.85
CA TYR A 69 -4.07 6.91 17.75
C TYR A 69 -2.73 7.35 17.15
N ARG A 70 -1.60 6.80 17.60
CA ARG A 70 -0.27 7.15 17.06
C ARG A 70 -0.05 6.66 15.63
N SER A 71 -0.81 5.66 15.18
CA SER A 71 -0.69 5.08 13.84
C SER A 71 -1.62 5.72 12.81
N SER A 72 -2.62 6.48 13.26
CA SER A 72 -3.62 7.13 12.42
C SER A 72 -3.48 8.64 12.48
N ILE A 73 -3.81 9.30 11.39
CA ILE A 73 -3.87 10.77 11.34
C ILE A 73 -5.30 11.17 11.71
N PRO A 74 -5.53 12.12 12.63
CA PRO A 74 -6.86 12.62 12.93
C PRO A 74 -7.59 13.19 11.70
N GLU A 75 -8.92 13.16 11.70
CA GLU A 75 -9.74 13.64 10.57
C GLU A 75 -9.53 15.13 10.26
N GLU A 76 -9.30 15.94 11.30
CA GLU A 76 -9.02 17.37 11.19
C GLU A 76 -7.74 17.61 10.38
N GLU A 77 -6.65 16.94 10.74
CA GLU A 77 -5.37 17.01 10.03
C GLU A 77 -5.47 16.43 8.61
N GLN A 78 -6.23 15.34 8.43
CA GLN A 78 -6.47 14.78 7.10
C GLN A 78 -7.14 15.81 6.17
N THR A 79 -8.12 16.56 6.67
CA THR A 79 -8.85 17.57 5.87
C THR A 79 -7.92 18.68 5.39
N GLU A 80 -7.02 19.16 6.26
CA GLU A 80 -6.02 20.18 5.91
C GLU A 80 -5.04 19.64 4.85
N ILE A 81 -4.49 18.44 5.08
CA ILE A 81 -3.56 17.79 4.15
C ILE A 81 -4.22 17.57 2.78
N PHE A 82 -5.45 17.04 2.75
CA PHE A 82 -6.15 16.80 1.49
C PHE A 82 -6.46 18.10 0.74
N ALA A 83 -6.79 19.18 1.45
CA ALA A 83 -7.02 20.49 0.82
C ALA A 83 -5.75 21.02 0.14
N GLU A 84 -4.60 20.97 0.82
CA GLU A 84 -3.31 21.37 0.26
C GLU A 84 -2.99 20.55 -1.00
N VAL A 85 -3.05 19.21 -0.90
CA VAL A 85 -2.79 18.30 -2.02
C VAL A 85 -3.71 18.59 -3.21
N HIS A 86 -5.00 18.85 -2.96
CA HIS A 86 -5.97 19.13 -4.02
C HIS A 86 -5.64 20.44 -4.76
N THR A 87 -5.18 21.47 -4.03
CA THR A 87 -4.77 22.74 -4.63
C THR A 87 -3.54 22.58 -5.51
N ASP A 88 -2.53 21.85 -5.04
CA ASP A 88 -1.30 21.58 -5.79
C ASP A 88 -1.55 20.75 -7.05
N LEU A 89 -2.39 19.71 -6.94
CA LEU A 89 -2.80 18.92 -8.11
C LEU A 89 -3.54 19.79 -9.13
N HIS A 90 -4.42 20.68 -8.67
CA HIS A 90 -5.13 21.59 -9.56
C HIS A 90 -4.19 22.56 -10.28
N THR A 91 -3.21 23.15 -9.57
CA THR A 91 -2.23 24.06 -10.19
C THR A 91 -1.36 23.33 -11.22
N LEU A 92 -0.92 22.10 -10.92
CA LEU A 92 -0.17 21.25 -11.83
C LEU A 92 -0.96 20.90 -13.10
N GLU A 93 -2.26 20.60 -12.97
CA GLU A 93 -3.13 20.38 -14.12
C GLU A 93 -3.25 21.62 -15.01
N LEU A 94 -3.45 22.81 -14.41
CA LEU A 94 -3.51 24.07 -15.15
C LEU A 94 -2.18 24.34 -15.88
N GLN A 95 -1.05 24.09 -15.23
CA GLN A 95 0.27 24.23 -15.83
C GLN A 95 0.49 23.25 -16.99
N ARG A 96 0.07 21.98 -16.83
CA ARG A 96 0.10 20.97 -17.90
C ARG A 96 -0.75 21.40 -19.10
N LYS A 97 -1.97 21.88 -18.86
CA LYS A 97 -2.85 22.42 -19.91
C LYS A 97 -2.21 23.62 -20.64
N ARG A 98 -1.60 24.56 -19.91
CA ARG A 98 -0.89 25.71 -20.48
C ARG A 98 0.32 25.29 -21.32
N ASN A 99 1.13 24.36 -20.82
CA ASN A 99 2.31 23.86 -21.53
C ASN A 99 1.95 23.09 -22.80
N LYS A 100 0.86 22.30 -22.79
CA LYS A 100 0.33 21.62 -23.99
C LYS A 100 -0.03 22.64 -25.08
N ARG A 101 -0.74 23.72 -24.72
CA ARG A 101 -1.10 24.81 -25.65
C ARG A 101 0.13 25.53 -26.22
N LYS A 102 1.18 25.75 -25.41
CA LYS A 102 2.44 26.35 -25.89
C LYS A 102 3.17 25.44 -26.89
N ARG A 103 3.23 24.13 -26.64
CA ARG A 103 3.89 23.17 -27.55
C ARG A 103 3.17 23.03 -28.89
N THR A 104 1.83 23.17 -28.90
CA THR A 104 1.06 23.17 -30.15
C THR A 104 1.18 24.46 -30.96
N PHE A 105 1.63 25.56 -30.35
CA PHE A 105 1.80 26.83 -31.04
C PHE A 105 3.20 26.92 -31.69
N VAL A 106 3.32 26.42 -32.91
CA VAL A 106 4.46 26.72 -33.79
C VAL A 106 4.14 28.00 -34.54
N LYS A 107 4.84 29.09 -34.22
CA LYS A 107 4.68 30.37 -34.94
C LYS A 107 5.14 30.14 -36.40
N PRO A 108 4.27 30.35 -37.41
CA PRO A 108 4.67 30.12 -38.80
C PRO A 108 5.85 31.04 -39.13
N LYS A 109 6.93 30.43 -39.63
CA LYS A 109 8.12 31.15 -40.07
C LYS A 109 7.72 31.88 -41.35
N GLN A 110 7.64 33.21 -41.32
CA GLN A 110 7.45 34.02 -42.52
C GLN A 110 8.62 33.72 -43.46
N LEU A 111 8.33 33.08 -44.60
CA LEU A 111 9.27 32.92 -45.70
C LEU A 111 9.42 34.29 -46.36
N ALA A 112 10.63 34.84 -46.26
CA ALA A 112 11.06 36.05 -46.96
C ALA A 112 11.28 35.75 -48.45
#